data_AF-A0A1X7CV76-F1
#
_entry.id   AF-A0A1X7CV76-F1
#
_cell.length_a   1.000
_cell.length_b   1.000
_cell.length_c   1.000
_cell.angle_alpha   90.00
_cell.angle_beta   90.00
_cell.angle_gamma   90.00
#
_symmetry.space_group_name_H-M   'P 1'
#
loop_
_entity.id
_entity.type
_entity.pdbx_description
1 polymer ?
#
loop_
_entity_poly.entity_id
_entity_poly.type
_entity_poly.pdbx_seq_one_letter_code
_entity_poly.pdbx_strand_id
1 'polypeptide(L)'
;MPQNCADPVLVAAQITVALNTIVSRSVAPDHMNVVNVGMIRAGGAPDVIPDTARIGVSVRTVAGEDGEVLGSRATDIVEDTCAAYGATATFEWADGYPVIVNDDDVAQIGYDAAV
;
A
#
# COMPACT_ATOMS: atom_id res chain seq x y z
N MET A 1 10.12 25.46 16.11
CA MET A 1 10.56 26.02 14.81
C MET A 1 10.74 24.85 13.85
N PRO A 2 10.32 24.95 12.58
CA PRO A 2 10.22 23.81 11.66
C PRO A 2 11.53 23.04 11.43
N GLN A 3 12.68 23.71 11.43
CA GLN A 3 13.99 23.09 11.20
C GLN A 3 14.47 22.16 12.33
N ASN A 4 13.76 22.13 13.46
CA ASN A 4 14.14 21.30 14.62
C ASN A 4 13.37 19.97 14.67
N CYS A 5 12.50 19.69 13.70
CA CYS A 5 11.75 18.44 13.65
C CYS A 5 11.57 17.97 12.20
N ALA A 6 11.40 16.65 12.02
CA ALA A 6 10.88 16.11 10.78
C ALA A 6 9.37 16.35 10.73
N ASP A 7 8.81 16.69 9.56
CA ASP A 7 7.39 16.94 9.38
C ASP A 7 6.67 15.66 8.88
N PRO A 8 5.87 14.98 9.73
CA PRO A 8 5.21 13.74 9.33
C PRO A 8 4.13 13.94 8.26
N VAL A 9 3.55 15.15 8.14
CA VAL A 9 2.56 15.45 7.10
C VAL A 9 3.24 15.40 5.72
N LEU A 10 4.40 16.04 5.62
CA LEU A 10 5.18 16.06 4.39
C LEU A 10 5.67 14.66 4.02
N VAL A 11 6.23 13.93 4.99
CA VAL A 11 6.71 12.55 4.78
C VAL A 11 5.58 11.64 4.32
N ALA A 12 4.41 11.70 4.97
CA ALA A 12 3.27 10.87 4.59
C ALA A 12 2.75 11.14 3.17
N ALA A 13 2.78 12.41 2.74
CA ALA A 13 2.42 12.79 1.37
C ALA A 13 3.40 12.18 0.35
N GLN A 14 4.70 12.21 0.64
CA GLN A 14 5.72 11.62 -0.25
C GLN A 14 5.60 10.11 -0.33
N ILE A 15 5.40 9.43 0.80
CA ILE A 15 5.14 7.98 0.85
C ILE A 15 3.91 7.65 -0.02
N THR A 16 2.83 8.41 0.12
CA THR A 16 1.60 8.20 -0.65
C THR A 16 1.84 8.26 -2.16
N VAL A 17 2.60 9.26 -2.62
CA VAL A 17 2.96 9.38 -4.04
C VAL A 17 3.85 8.21 -4.47
N ALA A 18 4.87 7.87 -3.67
CA ALA A 18 5.82 6.81 -3.99
C ALA A 18 5.18 5.42 -4.04
N LEU A 19 4.20 5.12 -3.18
CA LEU A 19 3.49 3.82 -3.19
C LEU A 19 2.79 3.53 -4.52
N ASN A 20 2.37 4.55 -5.27
CA ASN A 20 1.78 4.38 -6.61
C ASN A 20 2.79 3.84 -7.65
N THR A 21 4.09 3.91 -7.36
CA THR A 21 5.13 3.36 -8.24
C THR A 21 5.17 1.84 -8.21
N ILE A 22 4.65 1.19 -7.17
CA ILE A 22 4.76 -0.26 -7.02
C ILE A 22 4.03 -0.96 -8.16
N VAL A 23 2.74 -0.64 -8.37
CA VAL A 23 1.94 -1.24 -9.44
C VAL A 23 2.48 -0.86 -10.83
N SER A 24 3.01 0.35 -11.01
CA SER A 24 3.43 0.84 -12.32
C SER A 24 4.86 0.43 -12.73
N ARG A 25 5.71 -0.02 -11.79
CA ARG A 25 7.15 -0.25 -12.02
C ARG A 25 7.75 -1.50 -11.36
N SER A 26 7.05 -2.17 -10.44
CA SER A 26 7.63 -3.29 -9.67
C SER A 26 6.98 -4.65 -9.93
N VAL A 27 5.83 -4.70 -10.59
CA VAL A 27 5.09 -5.94 -10.90
C VAL A 27 4.80 -6.05 -12.40
N ALA A 28 4.48 -7.26 -12.86
CA ALA A 28 4.16 -7.50 -14.26
C ALA A 28 2.85 -6.78 -14.67
N PRO A 29 2.82 -6.11 -15.84
CA PRO A 29 1.68 -5.28 -16.24
C PRO A 29 0.41 -6.07 -16.60
N ASP A 30 0.55 -7.37 -16.88
CA ASP A 30 -0.52 -8.33 -17.13
C ASP A 30 -1.13 -8.90 -15.84
N HIS A 31 -0.44 -8.79 -14.71
CA HIS A 31 -0.97 -9.17 -13.42
C HIS A 31 -1.86 -8.05 -12.84
N MET A 32 -3.06 -8.41 -12.40
CA MET A 32 -3.98 -7.46 -11.78
C MET A 32 -3.58 -7.17 -10.33
N ASN A 33 -2.94 -6.03 -10.13
CA ASN A 33 -2.49 -5.54 -8.82
C ASN A 33 -3.08 -4.16 -8.53
N VAL A 34 -3.49 -3.94 -7.27
CA VAL A 34 -4.01 -2.66 -6.78
C VAL A 34 -3.33 -2.31 -5.47
N VAL A 35 -2.77 -1.12 -5.38
CA VAL A 35 -2.30 -0.50 -4.14
C VAL A 35 -3.08 0.79 -3.96
N ASN A 36 -3.83 0.89 -2.86
CA ASN A 36 -4.70 2.03 -2.60
C ASN A 36 -4.46 2.61 -1.21
N VAL A 37 -4.04 3.86 -1.15
CA VAL A 37 -3.95 4.63 0.09
C VAL A 37 -5.34 5.13 0.47
N GLY A 38 -6.02 4.39 1.33
CA GLY A 38 -7.40 4.66 1.73
C GLY A 38 -7.54 5.64 2.89
N MET A 39 -6.45 5.93 3.62
CA MET A 39 -6.48 6.84 4.77
C MET A 39 -5.12 7.52 4.96
N ILE A 40 -5.15 8.83 5.23
CA ILE A 40 -4.01 9.58 5.78
C ILE A 40 -4.55 10.43 6.93
N ARG A 41 -3.91 10.36 8.11
CA ARG A 41 -4.26 11.18 9.27
C ARG A 41 -3.00 11.76 9.89
N ALA A 42 -2.92 13.07 10.00
CA ALA A 42 -1.83 13.80 10.63
C ALA A 42 -2.32 15.19 11.04
N GLY A 43 -1.90 15.69 12.21
CA GLY A 43 -2.23 17.04 12.65
C GLY A 43 -3.62 17.20 13.27
N GLY A 44 -3.83 18.40 13.80
CA GLY A 44 -5.09 18.84 14.41
C GLY A 44 -5.25 20.37 14.44
N ALA A 45 -4.16 21.12 14.25
CA ALA A 45 -4.14 22.57 14.10
C ALA A 45 -3.25 22.94 12.89
N PRO A 46 -3.58 24.01 12.14
CA PRO A 46 -2.88 24.38 10.91
C PRO A 46 -1.49 24.99 11.11
N ASP A 47 -1.18 25.45 12.32
CA ASP A 47 0.06 26.13 12.70
C ASP A 47 0.99 25.24 13.56
N VAL A 48 0.64 23.96 13.72
CA VAL A 48 1.39 22.99 14.54
C VAL A 48 1.80 21.79 13.68
N ILE A 49 3.10 21.50 13.66
CA ILE A 49 3.63 20.26 13.08
C ILE A 49 3.29 19.11 14.04
N PRO A 50 2.58 18.06 13.60
CA PRO A 50 2.24 16.93 14.46
C PRO A 50 3.45 16.05 14.76
N ASP A 51 3.36 15.25 15.83
CA ASP A 51 4.38 14.28 16.17
C ASP A 51 4.37 13.04 15.26
N THR A 52 3.20 12.68 14.70
CA THR A 52 3.05 11.46 13.88
C THR A 52 2.02 11.63 12.76
N ALA A 53 2.16 10.79 11.74
CA ALA A 53 1.18 10.57 10.69
C ALA A 53 0.84 9.08 10.60
N ARG A 54 -0.41 8.74 10.27
CA ARG A 54 -0.86 7.36 10.05
C ARG A 54 -1.41 7.21 8.65
N ILE A 55 -0.94 6.20 7.94
CA ILE A 55 -1.37 5.86 6.58
C ILE A 55 -2.05 4.50 6.63
N GLY A 56 -3.25 4.40 6.06
CA GLY A 56 -3.94 3.14 5.85
C GLY A 56 -3.91 2.77 4.37
N VAL A 57 -3.39 1.59 4.06
CA VAL A 57 -3.24 1.09 2.70
C VAL A 57 -3.99 -0.22 2.56
N SER A 58 -4.66 -0.40 1.43
CA SER A 58 -5.25 -1.67 1.02
C SER A 58 -4.55 -2.15 -0.24
N VAL A 59 -4.23 -3.43 -0.27
CA VAL A 59 -3.58 -4.08 -1.41
C VAL A 59 -4.46 -5.22 -1.90
N ARG A 60 -4.56 -5.38 -3.21
CA ARG A 60 -5.22 -6.53 -3.86
C ARG A 60 -4.28 -7.07 -4.93
N THR A 61 -4.13 -8.38 -4.95
CA THR A 61 -3.36 -9.08 -5.98
C THR A 61 -4.07 -10.39 -6.33
N VAL A 62 -3.96 -10.81 -7.59
CA VAL A 62 -4.46 -12.08 -8.09
C VAL A 62 -3.36 -13.14 -8.23
N ALA A 63 -2.10 -12.73 -8.20
CA ALA A 63 -0.94 -13.62 -8.31
C ALA A 63 -0.28 -13.73 -6.94
N GLY A 64 -0.18 -14.95 -6.41
CA GLY A 64 0.40 -15.18 -5.08
C GLY A 64 1.83 -14.67 -4.95
N GLU A 65 2.63 -14.79 -6.01
CA GLU A 65 4.03 -14.35 -6.06
C GLU A 65 4.20 -12.81 -6.01
N ASP A 66 3.23 -12.04 -6.50
CA ASP A 66 3.30 -10.58 -6.46
C ASP A 66 3.10 -10.04 -5.04
N GLY A 67 2.45 -10.79 -4.15
CA GLY A 67 2.20 -10.39 -2.77
C GLY A 67 3.49 -10.08 -2.00
N GLU A 68 4.50 -10.92 -2.14
CA GLU A 68 5.81 -10.73 -1.49
C GLU A 68 6.54 -9.50 -2.06
N VAL A 69 6.49 -9.32 -3.38
CA VAL A 69 7.08 -8.15 -4.06
C VAL A 69 6.39 -6.87 -3.59
N LEU A 70 5.06 -6.85 -3.55
CA LEU A 70 4.27 -5.70 -3.09
C LEU A 70 4.61 -5.34 -1.65
N GLY A 71 4.69 -6.34 -0.76
CA GLY A 71 5.05 -6.17 0.64
C GLY A 71 6.46 -5.61 0.82
N SER A 72 7.45 -6.25 0.20
CA SER A 72 8.85 -5.79 0.26
C SER A 72 9.01 -4.36 -0.26
N ARG A 73 8.45 -4.06 -1.44
CA ARG A 73 8.58 -2.73 -2.07
C ARG A 73 7.86 -1.64 -1.28
N ALA A 74 6.72 -1.95 -0.67
CA ALA A 74 6.04 -1.02 0.21
C ALA A 74 6.88 -0.70 1.46
N THR A 75 7.49 -1.71 2.08
CA THR A 75 8.41 -1.54 3.22
C THR A 75 9.60 -0.67 2.83
N ASP A 76 10.29 -0.99 1.73
CA ASP A 76 11.45 -0.21 1.24
C ASP A 76 11.08 1.27 1.05
N ILE A 77 9.97 1.54 0.35
CA ILE A 77 9.52 2.90 0.06
C ILE A 77 9.23 3.67 1.35
N VAL A 78 8.57 3.05 2.32
CA VAL A 78 8.22 3.69 3.59
C VAL A 78 9.49 3.99 4.38
N GLU A 79 10.38 3.02 4.55
CA GLU A 79 11.61 3.17 5.33
C GLU A 79 12.58 4.17 4.69
N ASP A 80 12.84 4.07 3.39
CA ASP A 80 13.74 4.95 2.66
C ASP A 80 13.23 6.39 2.61
N THR A 81 11.91 6.56 2.38
CA THR A 81 11.32 7.91 2.40
C THR A 81 11.39 8.50 3.80
N CYS A 82 11.14 7.73 4.85
CA CYS A 82 11.32 8.22 6.21
C CYS A 82 12.78 8.61 6.48
N ALA A 83 13.73 7.75 6.13
CA ALA A 83 15.16 8.02 6.32
C ALA A 83 15.63 9.29 5.59
N ALA A 84 15.18 9.49 4.35
CA ALA A 84 15.52 10.67 3.54
C ALA A 84 15.06 12.00 4.19
N TYR A 85 14.02 11.96 5.02
CA TYR A 85 13.45 13.13 5.70
C TYR A 85 13.79 13.18 7.20
N GLY A 86 14.64 12.28 7.70
CA GLY A 86 15.00 12.20 9.12
C GLY A 86 13.84 11.75 10.02
N ALA A 87 12.88 11.01 9.47
CA ALA A 87 11.77 10.40 10.18
C ALA A 87 11.97 8.89 10.32
N THR A 88 11.09 8.24 11.09
CA THR A 88 11.01 6.79 11.22
C THR A 88 9.57 6.34 11.07
N ALA A 89 9.34 5.12 10.59
CA ALA A 89 8.03 4.52 10.51
C ALA A 89 8.03 3.09 11.04
N THR A 90 6.87 2.67 11.54
CA THR A 90 6.54 1.26 11.74
C THR A 90 5.57 0.88 10.63
N PHE A 91 5.91 -0.16 9.87
CA PHE A 91 5.06 -0.68 8.81
C PHE A 91 4.58 -2.07 9.18
N GLU A 92 3.26 -2.26 9.19
CA GLU A 92 2.63 -3.55 9.47
C GLU A 92 1.98 -4.06 8.19
N TRP A 93 2.55 -5.12 7.62
CA TRP A 93 1.93 -5.85 6.53
C TRP A 93 0.98 -6.90 7.11
N ALA A 94 -0.31 -6.76 6.82
CA ALA A 94 -1.32 -7.75 7.20
C ALA A 94 -1.62 -8.66 6.02
N ASP A 95 -1.44 -9.97 6.22
CA ASP A 95 -1.79 -10.95 5.19
C ASP A 95 -3.30 -10.91 4.92
N GLY A 96 -3.63 -10.81 3.63
CA GLY A 96 -5.00 -10.87 3.14
C GLY A 96 -5.52 -12.31 3.04
N TYR A 97 -6.68 -12.45 2.41
CA TYR A 97 -7.24 -13.76 2.08
C TYR A 97 -6.63 -14.27 0.76
N PRO A 98 -6.49 -15.59 0.59
CA PRO A 98 -6.01 -16.16 -0.66
C PRO A 98 -6.99 -15.85 -1.81
N VAL A 99 -6.47 -15.88 -3.02
CA VAL A 99 -7.27 -15.74 -4.24
C VAL A 99 -8.27 -16.88 -4.32
N ILE A 100 -9.53 -16.55 -4.58
CA ILE A 100 -10.58 -17.54 -4.79
C ILE A 100 -10.48 -18.01 -6.24
N VAL A 101 -10.17 -19.29 -6.42
CA VAL A 101 -10.15 -19.97 -7.72
C VAL A 101 -11.35 -20.91 -7.74
N ASN A 102 -12.27 -20.67 -8.69
CA ASN A 102 -13.39 -21.58 -8.90
C ASN A 102 -12.90 -22.83 -9.64
N ASP A 103 -13.49 -23.98 -9.32
CA ASP A 103 -13.31 -25.20 -10.09
C ASP A 103 -13.99 -25.05 -11.47
N ASP A 104 -13.24 -25.32 -12.54
CA ASP A 104 -13.69 -25.09 -13.91
C ASP A 104 -14.92 -25.94 -14.27
N ASP A 105 -14.94 -27.21 -13.86
CA ASP A 105 -16.03 -28.13 -14.15
C ASP A 105 -17.31 -27.69 -13.43
N VAL A 106 -17.20 -27.33 -12.14
CA VAL A 106 -18.34 -26.85 -11.35
C VAL A 106 -18.84 -25.50 -11.85
N ALA A 107 -17.93 -24.59 -12.24
CA ALA A 107 -18.30 -23.31 -12.83
C ALA A 107 -19.08 -23.49 -14.14
N GLN A 108 -18.65 -24.43 -14.98
CA GLN A 108 -19.33 -24.74 -16.24
C GLN A 108 -20.73 -25.32 -16.00
N ILE A 109 -20.88 -26.24 -15.05
CA ILE A 109 -22.20 -26.78 -14.67
C ILE A 109 -23.14 -25.64 -14.25
N GLY A 110 -22.64 -24.69 -13.44
CA GLY A 110 -23.43 -23.54 -13.00
C GLY A 110 -23.85 -22.62 -14.16
N TYR A 111 -22.98 -22.43 -15.15
CA TYR A 111 -23.29 -21.65 -16.34
C TYR A 111 -24.36 -22.32 -17.20
N ASP A 112 -24.21 -23.60 -17.49
CA ASP A 112 -25.12 -24.36 -18.34
C ASP A 112 -26.54 -24.46 -17.74
N ALA A 113 -26.66 -24.47 -16.41
CA ALA A 113 -27.94 -24.48 -15.72
C ALA A 113 -28.70 -23.14 -15.73
N ALA A 114 -28.02 -22.04 -16.06
CA ALA A 114 -28.58 -20.69 -16.07
C ALA A 114 -29.10 -20.23 -17.45
N VAL A 115 -28.75 -20.96 -18.51
CA VAL A 115 -29.20 -20.75 -19.91
C VAL A 115 -30.46 -21.57 -20.19
#